data_AF-A0A942CJP7-F1
#
_entry.id   AF-A0A942CJP7-F1
#
_cell.length_a   1.000
_cell.length_b   1.000
_cell.length_c   1.000
_cell.angle_alpha   90.00
_cell.angle_beta   90.00
_cell.angle_gamma   90.00
#
_symmetry.space_group_name_H-M   'P 1'
#
loop_
_entity.id
_entity.type
_entity.pdbx_description
1 polymer ?
#
loop_
_entity_poly.entity_id
_entity_poly.type
_entity_poly.pdbx_seq_one_letter_code
_entity_poly.pdbx_strand_id
1 'polypeptide(L)'
;MRRSAMRAFVLALALGCAARAASANTISIGLLTYDEGVLQGGGNAFDITNLSGSSALPPDYPVTTPVTITVTSLVASYSNAGGGSLTIPGSNFIADPTGNVTCGVAGDASLGGCNIGAYTITSATLTGTFSPVTGLGGLPPGFGGILGPFSATITPAAGAFLVPGDFAVVDATLVAATDVPVPEPSSGVLLDIGCIGLLAAWHVDRSRLLRRAESTTL
;
A
#
# COMPACT_ATOMS: atom_id res chain seq x y z
N MET A 1 -29.13 -3.38 -37.61
CA MET A 1 -29.74 -3.08 -36.29
C MET A 1 -29.32 -4.07 -35.19
N ARG A 2 -29.43 -5.40 -35.35
CA ARG A 2 -29.00 -6.41 -34.35
C ARG A 2 -27.56 -6.27 -33.81
N ARG A 3 -26.59 -5.92 -34.68
CA ARG A 3 -25.18 -5.76 -34.30
C ARG A 3 -24.89 -4.51 -33.47
N SER A 4 -25.75 -3.49 -33.55
CA SER A 4 -25.54 -2.19 -32.90
C SER A 4 -25.95 -2.23 -31.42
N ALA A 5 -27.06 -2.89 -31.10
CA ALA A 5 -27.55 -3.06 -29.73
C ALA A 5 -26.64 -3.99 -28.89
N MET A 6 -26.15 -5.08 -29.50
CA MET A 6 -25.19 -5.98 -28.86
C MET A 6 -23.85 -5.30 -28.58
N ARG A 7 -23.39 -4.41 -29.47
CA ARG A 7 -22.18 -3.59 -29.25
C ARG A 7 -22.37 -2.57 -28.13
N ALA A 8 -23.53 -1.92 -28.05
CA ALA A 8 -23.84 -0.97 -26.98
C ALA A 8 -23.92 -1.66 -25.61
N PHE A 9 -24.51 -2.86 -25.54
CA PHE A 9 -24.58 -3.67 -24.32
C PHE A 9 -23.19 -4.14 -23.86
N VAL A 10 -22.35 -4.63 -24.79
CA VAL A 10 -20.97 -5.03 -24.49
C VAL A 10 -20.12 -3.83 -24.06
N LEU A 11 -20.33 -2.65 -24.67
CA LEU A 11 -19.63 -1.42 -24.28
C LEU A 11 -20.05 -0.94 -22.88
N ALA A 12 -21.35 -0.98 -22.55
CA ALA A 12 -21.84 -0.64 -21.21
C ALA A 12 -21.33 -1.63 -20.14
N LEU A 13 -21.25 -2.92 -20.46
CA LEU A 13 -20.67 -3.94 -19.58
C LEU A 13 -19.16 -3.72 -19.39
N ALA A 14 -18.43 -3.37 -20.46
CA ALA A 14 -16.99 -3.06 -20.39
C ALA A 14 -16.69 -1.77 -19.61
N LEU A 15 -17.54 -0.73 -19.70
CA LEU A 15 -17.42 0.46 -18.86
C LEU A 15 -17.82 0.20 -17.40
N GLY A 16 -18.76 -0.71 -17.14
CA GLY A 16 -19.10 -1.16 -15.77
C GLY A 16 -18.01 -2.04 -15.13
N CYS A 17 -17.21 -2.73 -15.95
CA CYS A 17 -16.04 -3.50 -15.53
C CYS A 17 -14.74 -2.70 -15.48
N ALA A 18 -14.76 -1.38 -15.74
CA ALA A 18 -13.64 -0.51 -15.40
C ALA A 18 -13.56 -0.41 -13.87
N ALA A 19 -12.97 -1.45 -13.28
CA ALA A 19 -12.68 -1.58 -11.88
C ALA A 19 -12.07 -0.26 -11.42
N ARG A 20 -12.71 0.37 -10.43
CA ARG A 20 -12.05 1.42 -9.66
C ARG A 20 -10.75 0.79 -9.16
N ALA A 21 -9.61 1.35 -9.56
CA ALA A 21 -8.34 0.99 -8.93
C ALA A 21 -8.56 1.17 -7.42
N ALA A 22 -8.44 0.08 -6.66
CA ALA A 22 -8.53 0.16 -5.21
C ALA A 22 -7.32 0.95 -4.73
N SER A 23 -7.50 2.25 -4.49
CA SER A 23 -6.52 3.05 -3.77
C SER A 23 -6.68 2.72 -2.29
N ALA A 24 -5.66 2.10 -1.70
CA ALA A 24 -5.63 1.92 -0.26
C ALA A 24 -5.13 3.22 0.37
N ASN A 25 -5.92 3.81 1.27
CA ASN A 25 -5.48 4.99 2.01
C ASN A 25 -4.37 4.58 2.98
N THR A 26 -3.34 5.42 3.12
CA THR A 26 -2.25 5.21 4.07
C THR A 26 -2.23 6.30 5.14
N ILE A 27 -1.50 6.02 6.22
CA ILE A 27 -1.22 6.97 7.30
C ILE A 27 0.21 6.79 7.79
N SER A 28 0.90 7.90 8.00
CA SER A 28 2.29 7.90 8.45
C SER A 28 2.39 7.45 9.92
N ILE A 29 3.24 6.45 10.19
CA ILE A 29 3.52 5.94 11.55
C ILE A 29 4.94 6.29 12.01
N GLY A 30 5.88 6.39 11.08
CA GLY A 30 7.27 6.66 11.42
C GLY A 30 8.14 7.01 10.22
N LEU A 31 9.45 7.03 10.46
CA LEU A 31 10.48 7.33 9.47
C LEU A 31 11.55 6.25 9.49
N LEU A 32 11.83 5.66 8.33
CA LEU A 32 13.01 4.83 8.09
C LEU A 32 14.14 5.78 7.66
N THR A 33 15.24 5.80 8.39
CA THR A 33 16.41 6.64 8.11
C THR A 33 17.59 5.76 7.72
N TYR A 34 18.42 6.28 6.81
CA TYR A 34 19.77 5.80 6.59
C TYR A 34 20.73 6.81 7.23
N ASP A 35 21.48 6.38 8.23
CA ASP A 35 22.35 7.27 9.01
C ASP A 35 23.74 6.67 9.23
N GLU A 36 24.65 7.51 9.72
CA GLU A 36 25.93 7.06 10.24
C GLU A 36 25.67 6.43 11.62
N GLY A 37 25.80 5.10 11.71
CA GLY A 37 25.45 4.36 12.91
C GLY A 37 26.30 4.75 14.11
N VAL A 38 25.65 4.83 15.28
CA VAL A 38 26.26 5.20 16.57
C VAL A 38 27.08 4.04 17.20
N LEU A 39 27.04 2.83 16.61
CA LEU A 39 27.70 1.66 17.16
C LEU A 39 29.21 1.62 16.87
N GLN A 40 29.94 1.04 17.83
CA GLN A 40 31.40 0.91 17.90
C GLN A 40 32.01 0.48 16.56
N GLY A 41 32.49 1.46 15.78
CA GLY A 41 33.06 1.25 14.45
C GLY A 41 32.66 2.31 13.41
N GLY A 42 31.64 3.14 13.67
CA GLY A 42 31.30 4.30 12.83
C GLY A 42 30.86 3.94 11.42
N GLY A 43 29.94 2.98 11.28
CA GLY A 43 29.45 2.51 9.99
C GLY A 43 27.98 2.82 9.78
N ASN A 44 27.59 3.03 8.52
CA ASN A 44 26.22 3.39 8.18
C ASN A 44 25.23 2.27 8.54
N ALA A 45 24.03 2.64 8.99
CA ALA A 45 22.96 1.73 9.43
C ALA A 45 21.58 2.25 9.00
N PHE A 46 20.56 1.41 9.25
CA PHE A 46 19.17 1.76 9.05
C PHE A 46 18.41 1.70 10.36
N ASP A 47 17.74 2.81 10.68
CA ASP A 47 16.98 2.97 11.91
C ASP A 47 15.54 3.41 11.59
N ILE A 48 14.62 3.20 12.53
CA ILE A 48 13.23 3.64 12.45
C ILE A 48 12.94 4.57 13.62
N THR A 49 12.55 5.80 13.31
CA THR A 49 11.93 6.69 14.29
C THR A 49 10.44 6.42 14.34
N ASN A 50 9.92 6.09 15.52
CA ASN A 50 8.50 5.87 15.76
C ASN A 50 7.84 7.19 16.14
N LEU A 51 6.88 7.60 15.31
CA LEU A 51 6.17 8.87 15.44
C LEU A 51 4.69 8.63 15.77
N SER A 52 4.41 7.56 16.50
CA SER A 52 3.10 7.29 17.09
C SER A 52 3.08 7.53 18.60
N GLY A 53 1.91 7.49 19.22
CA GLY A 53 1.80 7.58 20.67
C GLY A 53 2.18 8.97 21.19
N SER A 54 3.05 9.01 22.20
CA SER A 54 3.59 10.26 22.76
C SER A 54 4.52 11.02 21.80
N SER A 55 5.03 10.34 20.78
CA SER A 55 5.92 10.91 19.76
C SER A 55 5.15 11.41 18.53
N ALA A 56 3.81 11.35 18.57
CA ALA A 56 2.97 11.83 17.48
C ALA A 56 3.18 13.33 17.21
N LEU A 57 3.22 13.68 15.92
CA LEU A 57 3.38 15.04 15.44
C LEU A 57 2.25 15.40 14.45
N PRO A 58 1.01 15.63 14.94
CA PRO A 58 -0.08 16.05 14.06
C PRO A 58 0.23 17.40 13.37
N PRO A 59 -0.21 17.59 12.11
CA PRO A 59 -1.05 16.69 11.33
C PRO A 59 -0.30 15.56 10.61
N ASP A 60 1.02 15.63 10.54
CA ASP A 60 1.83 14.77 9.65
C ASP A 60 1.93 13.32 10.14
N TYR A 61 2.01 13.13 11.46
CA TYR A 61 2.01 11.83 12.13
C TYR A 61 0.91 11.83 13.20
N PRO A 62 -0.36 11.62 12.79
CA PRO A 62 -1.51 11.90 13.64
C PRO A 62 -1.83 10.77 14.63
N VAL A 63 -1.21 9.59 14.54
CA VAL A 63 -1.57 8.41 15.33
C VAL A 63 -1.14 8.57 16.79
N THR A 64 -2.09 8.95 17.65
CA THR A 64 -1.83 9.23 19.07
C THR A 64 -1.79 7.99 19.96
N THR A 65 -2.19 6.83 19.45
CA THR A 65 -2.03 5.55 20.16
C THR A 65 -0.63 5.01 19.90
N PRO A 66 0.13 4.57 20.94
CA PRO A 66 1.42 3.94 20.72
C PRO A 66 1.30 2.69 19.85
N VAL A 67 2.05 2.65 18.75
CA VAL A 67 2.16 1.51 17.85
C VAL A 67 3.57 0.95 17.94
N THR A 68 3.71 -0.30 18.34
CA THR A 68 4.98 -1.03 18.29
C THR A 68 5.29 -1.44 16.86
N ILE A 69 6.51 -1.13 16.41
CA ILE A 69 7.06 -1.54 15.12
C ILE A 69 7.97 -2.74 15.36
N THR A 70 7.72 -3.86 14.67
CA THR A 70 8.59 -5.04 14.70
C THR A 70 9.12 -5.30 13.31
N VAL A 71 10.44 -5.26 13.15
CA VAL A 71 11.10 -5.49 11.86
C VAL A 71 11.18 -7.00 11.61
N THR A 72 10.80 -7.45 10.42
CA THR A 72 10.96 -8.83 9.95
C THR A 72 12.27 -9.00 9.19
N SER A 73 12.59 -8.06 8.30
CA SER A 73 13.83 -8.04 7.55
C SER A 73 14.05 -6.68 6.89
N LEU A 74 15.31 -6.38 6.59
CA LEU A 74 15.70 -5.32 5.67
C LEU A 74 16.52 -5.91 4.54
N VAL A 75 16.16 -5.59 3.30
CA VAL A 75 16.89 -5.98 2.10
C VAL A 75 17.46 -4.72 1.45
N ALA A 76 18.78 -4.60 1.40
CA ALA A 76 19.49 -3.47 0.81
C ALA A 76 20.13 -3.87 -0.52
N SER A 77 19.89 -3.10 -1.58
CA SER A 77 20.53 -3.28 -2.88
C SER A 77 21.79 -2.43 -2.98
N TYR A 78 22.91 -3.00 -3.40
CA TYR A 78 24.17 -2.29 -3.55
C TYR A 78 24.74 -2.42 -4.96
N SER A 79 25.63 -1.49 -5.33
CA SER A 79 26.17 -1.37 -6.70
C SER A 79 27.68 -1.60 -6.80
N ASN A 80 28.42 -1.53 -5.70
CA ASN A 80 29.84 -1.86 -5.70
C ASN A 80 30.07 -3.38 -5.86
N ALA A 81 31.28 -3.78 -6.29
CA ALA A 81 31.69 -5.18 -6.44
C ALA A 81 30.80 -6.06 -7.36
N GLY A 82 30.20 -5.48 -8.40
CA GLY A 82 29.35 -6.22 -9.36
C GLY A 82 27.86 -6.18 -9.02
N GLY A 83 27.49 -5.49 -7.94
CA GLY A 83 26.12 -5.30 -7.48
C GLY A 83 25.54 -6.54 -6.81
N GLY A 84 24.47 -6.33 -6.04
CA GLY A 84 23.79 -7.40 -5.33
C GLY A 84 22.82 -6.91 -4.28
N SER A 85 22.41 -7.81 -3.40
CA SER A 85 21.54 -7.51 -2.26
C SER A 85 22.10 -8.09 -0.96
N LEU A 86 21.97 -7.35 0.13
CA LEU A 86 22.22 -7.79 1.50
C LEU A 86 20.89 -7.94 2.21
N THR A 87 20.75 -8.99 3.01
CA THR A 87 19.58 -9.18 3.86
C THR A 87 20.00 -9.13 5.32
N ILE A 88 19.47 -8.16 6.05
CA ILE A 88 19.62 -8.04 7.50
C ILE A 88 18.36 -8.63 8.15
N PRO A 89 18.48 -9.66 9.01
CA PRO A 89 17.33 -10.28 9.65
C PRO A 89 16.72 -9.34 10.69
N GLY A 90 15.40 -9.44 10.87
CA GLY A 90 14.64 -8.66 11.86
C GLY A 90 15.15 -8.82 13.30
N SER A 91 15.77 -9.95 13.63
CA SER A 91 16.40 -10.20 14.94
C SER A 91 17.51 -9.22 15.28
N ASN A 92 18.08 -8.53 14.29
CA ASN A 92 19.14 -7.56 14.50
C ASN A 92 18.59 -6.18 14.90
N PHE A 93 17.28 -5.97 14.79
CA PHE A 93 16.61 -4.73 15.09
C PHE A 93 16.04 -4.75 16.50
N ILE A 94 16.41 -3.77 17.32
CA ILE A 94 16.05 -3.67 18.73
C ILE A 94 15.23 -2.40 18.92
N ALA A 95 14.05 -2.54 19.53
CA ALA A 95 13.21 -1.41 19.88
C ALA A 95 13.62 -0.82 21.23
N ASP A 96 13.71 0.51 21.31
CA ASP A 96 13.92 1.23 22.55
C ASP A 96 12.59 1.47 23.31
N PRO A 97 12.62 1.99 24.55
CA PRO A 97 11.40 2.27 25.32
C PRO A 97 10.47 3.32 24.71
N THR A 98 10.96 4.13 23.77
CA THR A 98 10.15 5.12 23.03
C THR A 98 9.55 4.55 21.75
N GLY A 99 9.89 3.31 21.41
CA GLY A 99 9.39 2.58 20.25
C GLY A 99 10.21 2.79 18.98
N ASN A 100 11.30 3.55 19.03
CA ASN A 100 12.26 3.64 17.91
C ASN A 100 12.96 2.29 17.76
N VAL A 101 13.31 1.94 16.53
CA VAL A 101 13.94 0.66 16.23
C VAL A 101 15.29 0.88 15.60
N THR A 102 16.34 0.36 16.21
CA THR A 102 17.71 0.52 15.71
C THR A 102 18.33 -0.83 15.37
N CYS A 103 19.16 -0.89 14.33
CA CYS A 103 19.93 -2.11 14.04
C CYS A 103 21.12 -2.24 15.01
N GLY A 104 21.00 -3.14 15.99
CA GLY A 104 21.87 -3.21 17.18
C GLY A 104 23.09 -4.14 17.07
N VAL A 105 23.20 -4.94 16.01
CA VAL A 105 24.20 -6.02 15.92
C VAL A 105 25.48 -5.50 15.26
N ALA A 106 26.59 -5.55 16.00
CA ALA A 106 27.90 -5.15 15.49
C ALA A 106 28.41 -6.09 14.39
N GLY A 107 29.16 -5.53 13.43
CA GLY A 107 29.81 -6.28 12.35
C GLY A 107 29.22 -6.00 10.96
N ASP A 108 29.89 -6.52 9.93
CA ASP A 108 29.50 -6.36 8.53
C ASP A 108 28.17 -7.07 8.23
N ALA A 109 27.29 -6.41 7.46
CA ALA A 109 25.98 -6.95 7.10
C ALA A 109 26.03 -8.27 6.31
N SER A 110 27.09 -8.52 5.52
CA SER A 110 27.29 -9.80 4.83
C SER A 110 27.60 -10.97 5.77
N LEU A 111 28.07 -10.66 6.98
CA LEU A 111 28.42 -11.62 8.03
C LEU A 111 27.34 -11.69 9.13
N GLY A 112 26.17 -11.09 8.89
CA GLY A 112 25.05 -11.08 9.82
C GLY A 112 25.04 -9.93 10.82
N GLY A 113 25.87 -8.90 10.64
CA GLY A 113 25.83 -7.66 11.41
C GLY A 113 24.89 -6.60 10.79
N CYS A 114 25.03 -5.35 11.25
CA CYS A 114 24.25 -4.20 10.78
C CYS A 114 25.06 -3.18 9.97
N ASN A 115 26.40 -3.26 9.98
CA ASN A 115 27.24 -2.26 9.33
C ASN A 115 27.24 -2.48 7.81
N ILE A 116 26.75 -1.47 7.08
CA ILE A 116 26.69 -1.43 5.62
C ILE A 116 27.61 -0.37 5.01
N GLY A 117 28.50 0.24 5.79
CA GLY A 117 29.42 1.29 5.33
C GLY A 117 30.39 0.86 4.22
N ALA A 118 30.65 -0.45 4.08
CA ALA A 118 31.46 -0.98 2.98
C ALA A 118 30.70 -1.08 1.64
N TYR A 119 29.39 -0.82 1.61
CA TYR A 119 28.53 -1.03 0.45
C TYR A 119 27.97 0.28 -0.07
N THR A 120 27.97 0.44 -1.40
CA THR A 120 27.35 1.59 -2.05
C THR A 120 25.88 1.27 -2.29
N ILE A 121 25.05 1.56 -1.28
CA ILE A 121 23.62 1.24 -1.27
C ILE A 121 22.87 2.13 -2.27
N THR A 122 21.96 1.52 -3.02
CA THR A 122 21.12 2.16 -4.05
C THR A 122 19.65 2.22 -3.64
N SER A 123 19.21 1.29 -2.79
CA SER A 123 17.89 1.30 -2.16
C SER A 123 17.89 0.30 -1.01
N ALA A 124 16.93 0.45 -0.09
CA ALA A 124 16.63 -0.61 0.86
C ALA A 124 15.13 -0.71 1.09
N THR A 125 14.66 -1.94 1.28
CA THR A 125 13.27 -2.23 1.62
C THR A 125 13.24 -2.91 2.98
N LEU A 126 12.61 -2.24 3.93
CA LEU A 126 12.32 -2.79 5.25
C LEU A 126 10.89 -3.31 5.27
N THR A 127 10.71 -4.50 5.85
CA THR A 127 9.40 -5.11 6.07
C THR A 127 9.22 -5.46 7.52
N GLY A 128 8.00 -5.35 8.02
CA GLY A 128 7.70 -5.63 9.41
C GLY A 128 6.21 -5.67 9.71
N THR A 129 5.88 -5.60 10.99
CA THR A 129 4.51 -5.56 11.49
C THR A 129 4.29 -4.47 12.52
N PHE A 130 3.07 -3.94 12.54
CA PHE A 130 2.55 -3.03 13.56
C PHE A 130 1.72 -3.78 14.61
N SER A 131 1.76 -3.33 15.86
CA SER A 131 0.86 -3.76 16.92
C SER A 131 0.71 -2.66 17.98
N PRO A 132 -0.50 -2.31 18.42
CA PRO A 132 -1.81 -2.80 17.98
C PRO A 132 -2.19 -2.28 16.59
N VAL A 133 -3.17 -2.93 15.95
CA VAL A 133 -3.69 -2.57 14.61
C VAL A 133 -5.09 -1.97 14.64
N THR A 134 -5.75 -1.96 15.79
CA THR A 134 -7.12 -1.46 16.00
C THR A 134 -7.18 -0.64 17.29
N GLY A 135 -8.23 0.17 17.45
CA GLY A 135 -8.36 1.04 18.63
C GLY A 135 -7.34 2.18 18.62
N LEU A 136 -6.90 2.58 17.43
CA LEU A 136 -5.93 3.65 17.24
C LEU A 136 -6.63 5.00 17.24
N GLY A 137 -6.12 5.94 18.04
CA GLY A 137 -6.50 7.34 18.00
C GLY A 137 -5.79 8.08 16.87
N GLY A 138 -6.41 9.14 16.37
CA GLY A 138 -5.83 9.98 15.30
C GLY A 138 -5.99 9.43 13.88
N LEU A 139 -6.75 8.34 13.70
CA LEU A 139 -7.14 7.87 12.38
C LEU A 139 -8.13 8.84 11.72
N PRO A 140 -8.11 8.96 10.38
CA PRO A 140 -9.12 9.70 9.65
C PRO A 140 -10.52 9.12 9.87
N PRO A 141 -11.58 9.93 9.78
CA PRO A 141 -12.96 9.43 9.86
C PRO A 141 -13.24 8.30 8.88
N GLY A 142 -13.94 7.26 9.33
CA GLY A 142 -14.29 6.08 8.52
C GLY A 142 -13.30 4.92 8.59
N PHE A 143 -12.17 5.07 9.29
CA PHE A 143 -11.19 4.00 9.48
C PHE A 143 -11.21 3.49 10.94
N GLY A 144 -11.17 2.16 11.09
CA GLY A 144 -11.19 1.49 12.39
C GLY A 144 -9.83 0.93 12.83
N GLY A 145 -8.86 0.93 11.93
CA GLY A 145 -7.55 0.37 12.17
C GLY A 145 -6.60 0.49 10.97
N ILE A 146 -5.53 -0.27 11.04
CA ILE A 146 -4.50 -0.40 10.01
C ILE A 146 -4.23 -1.88 9.71
N LEU A 147 -3.57 -2.17 8.60
CA LEU A 147 -2.99 -3.49 8.35
C LEU A 147 -1.78 -3.72 9.26
N GLY A 148 -1.64 -4.96 9.73
CA GLY A 148 -0.48 -5.39 10.50
C GLY A 148 0.83 -5.31 9.71
N PRO A 149 0.95 -5.94 8.53
CA PRO A 149 2.20 -5.91 7.78
C PRO A 149 2.44 -4.53 7.13
N PHE A 150 3.70 -4.15 7.04
CA PHE A 150 4.14 -2.97 6.31
C PHE A 150 5.40 -3.24 5.49
N SER A 151 5.62 -2.38 4.49
CA SER A 151 6.85 -2.32 3.72
C SER A 151 7.20 -0.86 3.48
N ALA A 152 8.41 -0.45 3.83
CA ALA A 152 8.94 0.88 3.57
C ALA A 152 10.19 0.74 2.70
N THR A 153 10.24 1.47 1.59
CA THR A 153 11.39 1.47 0.70
C THR A 153 12.03 2.85 0.69
N ILE A 154 13.31 2.89 1.00
CA ILE A 154 14.15 4.08 0.93
C ILE A 154 14.93 4.08 -0.38
N THR A 155 14.89 5.22 -1.05
CA THR A 155 15.62 5.52 -2.28
C THR A 155 16.37 6.83 -2.13
N PRO A 156 17.46 7.05 -2.87
CA PRO A 156 18.27 8.27 -2.77
C PRO A 156 17.40 9.49 -3.04
N ALA A 157 17.44 10.49 -2.15
CA ALA A 157 16.74 11.75 -2.39
C ALA A 157 17.37 12.51 -3.57
N ALA A 158 18.69 12.38 -3.74
CA ALA A 158 19.44 12.90 -4.86
C ALA A 158 20.60 11.98 -5.24
N GLY A 159 20.92 11.92 -6.53
CA GLY A 159 22.00 11.08 -7.05
C GLY A 159 21.58 9.61 -7.22
N ALA A 160 22.57 8.72 -7.22
CA ALA A 160 22.38 7.29 -7.52
C ALA A 160 22.47 6.38 -6.28
N PHE A 161 22.89 6.92 -5.13
CA PHE A 161 23.26 6.15 -3.94
C PHE A 161 22.68 6.80 -2.69
N LEU A 162 22.32 5.97 -1.70
CA LEU A 162 21.87 6.46 -0.42
C LEU A 162 23.03 7.17 0.29
N VAL A 163 22.72 8.32 0.87
CA VAL A 163 23.64 9.09 1.71
C VAL A 163 23.04 9.26 3.10
N PRO A 164 23.87 9.32 4.15
CA PRO A 164 23.38 9.58 5.50
C PRO A 164 22.45 10.80 5.54
N GLY A 165 21.28 10.64 6.14
CA GLY A 165 20.19 11.63 6.15
C GLY A 165 19.08 11.36 5.14
N ASP A 166 19.26 10.45 4.19
CA ASP A 166 18.14 9.95 3.39
C ASP A 166 17.11 9.25 4.28
N PHE A 167 15.82 9.40 3.94
CA PHE A 167 14.74 8.81 4.70
C PHE A 167 13.57 8.38 3.81
N ALA A 168 12.74 7.50 4.35
CA ALA A 168 11.45 7.12 3.78
C ALA A 168 10.38 7.09 4.88
N VAL A 169 9.14 7.41 4.50
CA VAL A 169 8.01 7.32 5.43
C VAL A 169 7.62 5.86 5.61
N VAL A 170 7.43 5.47 6.87
CA VAL A 170 6.85 4.19 7.24
C VAL A 170 5.34 4.38 7.36
N ASP A 171 4.64 4.01 6.29
CA ASP A 171 3.19 4.12 6.17
C ASP A 171 2.48 2.84 6.59
N ALA A 172 1.36 3.01 7.28
CA ALA A 172 0.40 1.95 7.52
C ALA A 172 -0.78 2.07 6.55
N THR A 173 -1.21 0.94 5.99
CA THR A 173 -2.43 0.90 5.17
C THR A 173 -3.64 0.92 6.08
N LEU A 174 -4.55 1.88 5.88
CA LEU A 174 -5.75 2.02 6.67
C LEU A 174 -6.78 0.95 6.33
N VAL A 175 -7.49 0.47 7.35
CA VAL A 175 -8.60 -0.48 7.24
C VAL A 175 -9.89 0.24 7.59
N ALA A 176 -10.85 0.24 6.67
CA ALA A 176 -12.16 0.82 6.88
C ALA A 176 -12.80 0.19 8.13
N ALA A 177 -13.47 1.01 8.94
CA ALA A 177 -14.27 0.45 10.02
C ALA A 177 -15.34 -0.48 9.40
N THR A 178 -15.57 -1.64 10.00
CA THR A 178 -16.54 -2.65 9.52
C THR A 178 -17.98 -2.12 9.44
N ASP A 179 -18.23 -0.94 10.02
CA ASP A 179 -19.52 -0.27 10.03
C ASP A 179 -19.65 0.83 8.96
N VAL A 180 -18.65 0.98 8.08
CA VAL A 180 -18.80 1.83 6.90
C VAL A 180 -19.52 1.00 5.83
N PRO A 181 -20.77 1.36 5.44
CA PRO A 181 -21.39 0.72 4.30
C PRO A 181 -20.50 1.03 3.10
N VAL A 182 -19.73 0.04 2.66
CA VAL A 182 -19.16 0.04 1.32
C VAL A 182 -20.37 0.28 0.40
N PRO A 183 -20.36 1.30 -0.47
CA PRO A 183 -21.31 1.33 -1.54
C PRO A 183 -21.08 0.05 -2.34
N GLU A 184 -21.87 -0.98 -2.06
CA GLU A 184 -22.07 -2.09 -2.98
C GLU A 184 -22.25 -1.44 -4.36
N PRO A 185 -21.66 -1.97 -5.45
CA PRO A 185 -21.95 -1.46 -6.77
C PRO A 185 -23.46 -1.38 -6.86
N SER A 186 -23.99 -0.15 -6.91
CA SER A 186 -25.37 0.08 -6.48
C SER A 186 -26.23 -0.96 -7.16
N SER A 187 -27.01 -1.72 -6.40
CA SER A 187 -27.92 -2.71 -6.97
C SER A 187 -28.79 -2.06 -8.06
N GLY A 188 -28.97 -0.73 -7.99
CA GLY A 188 -29.45 0.16 -9.04
C GLY A 188 -28.70 0.05 -10.38
N VAL A 189 -27.37 0.12 -10.46
CA VAL A 189 -26.62 -0.03 -11.72
C VAL A 189 -26.79 -1.43 -12.34
N LEU A 190 -26.80 -2.49 -11.53
CA LEU A 190 -27.08 -3.84 -12.03
C LEU A 190 -28.53 -4.00 -12.49
N LEU A 191 -29.48 -3.40 -11.76
CA LEU A 191 -30.89 -3.33 -12.13
C LEU A 191 -31.09 -2.50 -13.41
N ASP A 192 -30.41 -1.37 -13.56
CA ASP A 192 -30.47 -0.49 -14.72
C ASP A 192 -29.92 -1.19 -15.97
N ILE A 193 -28.79 -1.90 -15.84
CA ILE A 193 -28.25 -2.74 -16.92
C ILE A 193 -29.24 -3.85 -17.28
N GLY A 194 -29.89 -4.47 -16.29
CA GLY A 194 -30.94 -5.47 -16.50
C GLY A 194 -32.17 -4.90 -17.22
N CYS A 195 -32.65 -3.74 -16.79
CA CYS A 195 -33.80 -3.04 -17.36
C CYS A 195 -33.53 -2.58 -18.80
N ILE A 196 -32.35 -2.04 -19.09
CA ILE A 196 -31.93 -1.65 -20.44
C ILE A 196 -31.85 -2.89 -21.35
N GLY A 197 -31.34 -4.02 -20.84
CA GLY A 197 -31.31 -5.29 -21.55
C GLY A 197 -32.72 -5.81 -21.92
N LEU A 198 -33.67 -5.74 -20.98
CA LEU A 198 -35.06 -6.13 -21.19
C LEU A 198 -35.79 -5.23 -22.19
N LEU A 199 -35.61 -3.92 -22.11
CA LEU A 199 -36.21 -2.96 -23.04
C LEU A 199 -35.69 -3.15 -24.47
N ALA A 200 -34.39 -3.43 -24.64
CA ALA A 200 -33.80 -3.73 -25.93
C ALA A 200 -34.35 -5.04 -26.53
N ALA A 201 -34.53 -6.08 -25.70
CA ALA A 201 -35.13 -7.35 -26.14
C ALA A 201 -36.59 -7.18 -26.59
N TRP A 202 -37.38 -6.42 -25.82
CA TRP A 202 -38.78 -6.16 -26.14
C TRP A 202 -38.97 -5.37 -27.45
N HIS A 203 -38.14 -4.35 -27.68
CA HIS A 203 -38.18 -3.58 -28.94
C HIS A 203 -37.84 -4.45 -30.17
N VAL A 204 -36.90 -5.39 -30.03
CA VAL A 204 -36.53 -6.32 -31.10
C VAL A 204 -37.66 -7.30 -31.41
N ASP A 205 -38.40 -7.76 -30.40
CA ASP A 205 -39.49 -8.72 -30.60
C ASP A 205 -40.73 -8.05 -31.20
N ARG A 206 -41.11 -6.87 -30.70
CA ARG A 206 -42.21 -6.07 -31.26
C ARG A 206 -42.00 -5.72 -32.73
N SER A 207 -40.77 -5.36 -33.10
CA SER A 207 -40.44 -5.04 -34.49
C SER A 207 -40.43 -6.26 -35.42
N ARG A 208 -40.29 -7.49 -34.89
CA ARG A 208 -40.44 -8.74 -35.65
C ARG A 208 -41.90 -9.11 -35.87
N LEU A 209 -42.73 -8.92 -34.85
CA LEU A 209 -44.17 -9.16 -34.93
C LEU A 209 -44.83 -8.24 -35.96
N LEU A 210 -44.46 -6.95 -35.98
CA LEU A 210 -44.98 -6.00 -36.95
C LEU A 210 -44.57 -6.32 -38.40
N ARG A 211 -43.31 -6.74 -38.62
CA ARG A 211 -42.85 -7.18 -39.95
C ARG A 211 -43.48 -8.49 -40.42
N ARG A 212 -43.85 -9.39 -39.49
CA ARG A 212 -44.61 -10.61 -39.83
C ARG A 212 -46.05 -10.27 -40.23
N ALA A 213 -46.69 -9.32 -39.57
CA ALA A 213 -48.03 -8.87 -39.91
C ALA A 213 -48.10 -8.22 -41.31
N GLU A 214 -47.08 -7.47 -41.70
CA GLU A 214 -46.95 -6.90 -43.05
C GLU A 214 -46.69 -7.97 -44.14
N SER A 215 -46.05 -9.09 -43.79
CA SER A 215 -45.76 -10.20 -44.72
C SER A 215 -46.96 -11.12 -45.00
N THR A 216 -48.01 -11.07 -44.20
CA THR A 216 -49.23 -11.90 -44.36
C THR A 216 -50.35 -11.20 -45.14
N THR A 217 -50.08 -10.02 -45.70
CA THR A 217 -51.06 -9.21 -46.47
C THR A 217 -50.76 -9.12 -47.98
N LEU A 218 -49.96 -10.05 -48.51
CA LEU A 218 -49.75 -10.24 -49.96
C LEU A 218 -50.26 -11.61 -50.40
#